data_AF-A0A385FXN1-F1
#
_entry.id   AF-A0A385FXN1-F1
#
_cell.length_a   1.000
_cell.length_b   1.000
_cell.length_c   1.000
_cell.angle_alpha   90.00
_cell.angle_beta   90.00
_cell.angle_gamma   90.00
#
_symmetry.space_group_name_H-M   'P 1'
#
loop_
_entity.id
_entity.type
_entity.pdbx_description
1 polymer ?
#
loop_
_entity_poly.entity_id
_entity_poly.type
_entity_poly.pdbx_seq_one_letter_code
_entity_poly.pdbx_strand_id
1 'polypeptide(L)'
;MNTTNTPEGLKPERLTMWQLATLGVCALTLTGCGLFSAPADDAAPPSESVSASASGTAAVVEAPKDVAIKVMNLFARPNTPERRWFIDLLPYLTEEYADQAQYTDPARVPFNKVKANPTTSQDEHNPQMVIVRFGTNDGPWQVVMVQDHDGEPWLVQAIEPDQPVPTFTP
;
A
#
# COMPACT_ATOMS: atom_id res chain seq x y z
N MET A 1 20.33 38.26 34.76
CA MET A 1 21.18 37.07 34.95
C MET A 1 20.65 36.00 33.99
N ASN A 2 21.19 35.91 32.75
CA ASN A 2 22.04 34.83 32.23
C ASN A 2 21.50 33.41 32.55
N THR A 3 21.27 32.48 31.62
CA THR A 3 22.13 32.12 30.47
C THR A 3 21.38 31.28 29.39
N THR A 4 21.69 31.59 28.14
CA THR A 4 21.49 30.90 26.85
C THR A 4 22.02 29.46 26.80
N ASN A 5 21.43 28.57 25.99
CA ASN A 5 22.20 27.62 25.16
C ASN A 5 21.42 27.17 23.91
N THR A 6 21.95 27.61 22.76
CA THR A 6 21.75 27.10 21.40
C THR A 6 23.13 26.65 20.91
N PRO A 7 23.22 25.52 20.19
CA PRO A 7 23.96 25.52 18.92
C PRO A 7 23.11 24.85 17.81
N GLU A 8 22.78 25.55 16.72
CA GLU A 8 23.56 25.65 15.48
C GLU A 8 23.75 24.32 14.72
N GLY A 9 22.93 24.15 13.69
CA GLY A 9 23.38 23.88 12.31
C GLY A 9 24.04 22.54 11.99
N LEU A 10 23.33 21.70 11.22
CA LEU A 10 23.95 20.98 10.10
C LEU A 10 22.95 20.80 8.96
N LYS A 11 23.39 21.21 7.76
CA LYS A 11 22.68 21.29 6.48
C LYS A 11 22.71 19.92 5.75
N PRO A 12 21.77 19.62 4.83
CA PRO A 12 21.63 18.28 4.25
C PRO A 12 22.45 18.07 2.98
N GLU A 13 23.07 16.89 2.85
CA GLU A 13 23.63 16.31 1.61
C GLU A 13 23.17 14.84 1.55
N ARG A 14 22.21 14.47 0.71
CA ARG A 14 22.40 13.93 -0.66
C ARG A 14 23.51 12.88 -0.75
N LEU A 15 23.17 11.60 -0.59
CA LEU A 15 23.98 10.48 -1.05
C LEU A 15 23.09 9.35 -1.59
N THR A 16 22.80 9.51 -2.88
CA THR A 16 22.35 8.49 -3.81
C THR A 16 23.48 7.47 -3.99
N MET A 17 23.38 6.27 -3.41
CA MET A 17 24.35 5.20 -3.70
C MET A 17 23.80 3.82 -3.31
N TRP A 18 22.87 3.27 -4.09
CA TRP A 18 22.70 1.81 -4.17
C TRP A 18 23.33 1.36 -5.48
N GLN A 19 24.63 1.10 -5.36
CA GLN A 19 25.55 0.71 -6.39
C GLN A 19 25.38 -0.79 -6.67
N LEU A 20 25.03 -1.07 -7.93
CA LEU A 20 25.39 -2.23 -8.75
C LEU A 20 26.18 -3.36 -8.05
N ALA A 21 25.54 -4.52 -7.91
CA ALA A 21 26.22 -5.81 -7.82
C ALA A 21 26.12 -6.51 -9.18
N THR A 22 27.09 -6.23 -10.05
CA THR A 22 27.48 -7.10 -11.16
C THR A 22 28.48 -8.12 -10.63
N LEU A 23 28.27 -9.41 -10.93
CA LEU A 23 29.30 -10.42 -11.18
C LEU A 23 28.61 -11.76 -11.45
N GLY A 24 28.87 -12.36 -12.61
CA GLY A 24 28.39 -13.72 -12.89
C GLY A 24 28.42 -14.15 -14.35
N VAL A 25 29.47 -13.79 -15.10
CA VAL A 25 29.78 -14.42 -16.39
C VAL A 25 30.14 -15.87 -16.11
N CYS A 26 29.39 -16.82 -16.67
CA CYS A 26 29.91 -18.16 -16.92
C CYS A 26 29.49 -18.59 -18.33
N ALA A 27 30.40 -18.34 -19.28
CA ALA A 27 30.36 -18.93 -20.60
C ALA A 27 30.66 -20.43 -20.48
N LEU A 28 29.80 -21.26 -21.04
CA LEU A 28 30.12 -22.63 -21.40
C LEU A 28 29.63 -22.91 -22.81
N THR A 29 30.50 -23.60 -23.52
CA THR A 29 30.73 -23.56 -24.96
C THR A 29 30.14 -24.73 -25.73
N LEU A 30 29.83 -24.46 -27.00
CA LEU A 30 29.99 -25.32 -28.19
C LEU A 30 29.23 -26.67 -28.25
N THR A 31 28.31 -26.78 -29.22
CA THR A 31 28.44 -27.69 -30.39
C THR A 31 27.15 -27.68 -31.21
N GLY A 32 27.25 -27.31 -32.48
CA GLY A 32 26.15 -27.42 -33.43
C GLY A 32 26.40 -26.64 -34.72
N CYS A 33 27.35 -27.09 -35.54
CA CYS A 33 27.56 -26.59 -36.89
C CYS A 33 26.35 -26.91 -37.79
N GLY A 34 25.83 -25.88 -38.46
CA GLY A 34 24.94 -26.00 -39.61
C GLY A 34 25.21 -24.82 -40.54
N LEU A 35 26.03 -25.06 -41.56
CA LEU A 35 26.41 -24.10 -42.60
C LEU A 35 25.21 -23.68 -43.44
N PHE A 36 24.94 -22.38 -43.52
CA PHE A 36 24.36 -21.79 -44.73
C PHE A 36 24.90 -20.36 -44.91
N SER A 37 25.82 -20.20 -45.86
CA SER A 37 26.27 -18.91 -46.35
C SER A 37 25.33 -18.43 -47.46
N ALA A 38 24.84 -17.19 -47.34
CA ALA A 38 24.33 -16.40 -48.45
C ALA A 38 25.05 -15.03 -48.46
N PRO A 39 25.28 -14.45 -49.64
CA PRO A 39 26.29 -13.41 -49.87
C PRO A 39 25.85 -12.01 -49.43
N ALA A 40 26.84 -11.14 -49.23
CA ALA A 40 26.69 -9.73 -48.92
C ALA A 40 25.82 -9.02 -49.97
N ASP A 41 24.72 -8.42 -49.52
CA ASP A 41 24.08 -7.30 -50.19
C ASP A 41 24.10 -6.12 -49.21
N ASP A 42 24.64 -5.03 -49.72
CA ASP A 42 24.85 -3.74 -49.06
C ASP A 42 23.49 -3.15 -48.66
N ALA A 43 23.13 -3.26 -47.38
CA ALA A 43 21.99 -2.58 -46.81
C ALA A 43 22.39 -2.03 -45.44
N ALA A 44 22.29 -0.70 -45.32
CA ALA A 44 22.59 0.10 -44.15
C ALA A 44 22.22 -0.57 -42.82
N PRO A 45 23.04 -0.45 -41.75
CA PRO A 45 22.55 -0.83 -40.44
C PRO A 45 21.41 0.11 -40.08
N PRO A 46 20.18 -0.36 -39.78
CA PRO A 46 19.35 0.43 -38.91
C PRO A 46 20.10 0.50 -37.58
N SER A 47 20.50 1.71 -37.20
CA SER A 47 20.84 2.04 -35.81
C SER A 47 19.57 1.84 -34.98
N GLU A 48 19.20 0.59 -34.71
CA GLU A 48 18.29 0.24 -33.66
C GLU A 48 19.08 0.31 -32.36
N SER A 49 19.29 1.54 -31.90
CA SER A 49 19.45 1.81 -30.48
C SER A 49 18.19 1.29 -29.80
N VAL A 50 18.21 0.02 -29.39
CA VAL A 50 17.27 -0.49 -28.41
C VAL A 50 17.65 0.18 -27.10
N SER A 51 17.12 1.40 -26.92
CA SER A 51 16.90 1.97 -25.61
C SER A 51 16.09 0.94 -24.85
N ALA A 52 16.77 0.15 -24.02
CA ALA A 52 16.13 -0.62 -22.98
C ALA A 52 15.43 0.41 -22.09
N SER A 53 14.15 0.66 -22.37
CA SER A 53 13.25 1.24 -21.40
C SER A 53 13.28 0.30 -20.21
N ALA A 54 14.06 0.67 -19.20
CA ALA A 54 13.81 0.23 -17.85
C ALA A 54 12.43 0.80 -17.47
N SER A 55 11.37 0.13 -17.92
CA SER A 55 10.06 0.29 -17.31
C SER A 55 10.19 -0.23 -15.90
N GLY A 56 10.60 0.64 -14.98
CA GLY A 56 10.32 0.44 -13.58
C GLY A 56 8.81 0.24 -13.48
N THR A 57 8.39 -0.95 -13.08
CA THR A 57 7.03 -1.16 -12.60
C THR A 57 6.88 -0.23 -11.40
N ALA A 58 6.25 0.92 -11.62
CA ALA A 58 5.68 1.67 -10.52
C ALA A 58 4.68 0.72 -9.84
N ALA A 59 4.85 0.48 -8.54
CA ALA A 59 3.87 -0.28 -7.79
C ALA A 59 2.52 0.44 -7.93
N VAL A 60 1.51 -0.27 -8.43
CA VAL A 60 0.15 0.29 -8.52
C VAL A 60 -0.37 0.39 -7.09
N VAL A 61 -0.58 1.63 -6.63
CA VAL A 61 -1.23 1.91 -5.35
C VAL A 61 -2.69 1.52 -5.48
N GLU A 62 -3.17 0.70 -4.57
CA GLU A 62 -4.56 0.27 -4.56
C GLU A 62 -5.49 1.40 -4.12
N ALA A 63 -6.67 1.48 -4.74
CA ALA A 63 -7.65 2.49 -4.38
C ALA A 63 -8.14 2.27 -2.92
N PRO A 64 -8.42 3.35 -2.17
CA PRO A 64 -8.76 3.25 -0.74
C PRO A 64 -10.00 2.38 -0.51
N LYS A 65 -10.98 2.44 -1.40
CA LYS A 65 -12.19 1.61 -1.34
C LYS A 65 -11.88 0.12 -1.38
N ASP A 66 -10.94 -0.31 -2.21
CA ASP A 66 -10.59 -1.72 -2.37
C ASP A 66 -9.82 -2.24 -1.16
N VAL A 67 -8.89 -1.43 -0.63
CA VAL A 67 -8.19 -1.73 0.63
C VAL A 67 -9.20 -1.83 1.79
N ALA A 68 -10.14 -0.89 1.90
CA ALA A 68 -11.17 -0.94 2.93
C ALA A 68 -12.05 -2.19 2.83
N ILE A 69 -12.43 -2.62 1.61
CA ILE A 69 -13.19 -3.85 1.40
C ILE A 69 -12.39 -5.06 1.90
N LYS A 70 -11.09 -5.15 1.58
CA LYS A 70 -10.24 -6.24 2.07
C LYS A 70 -10.17 -6.25 3.59
N VAL A 71 -9.87 -5.10 4.19
CA VAL A 71 -9.75 -4.96 5.65
C VAL A 71 -11.07 -5.34 6.33
N MET A 72 -12.21 -4.84 5.88
CA MET A 72 -13.51 -5.17 6.49
C MET A 72 -13.84 -6.66 6.40
N ASN A 73 -13.46 -7.33 5.31
CA ASN A 73 -13.62 -8.78 5.19
C ASN A 73 -12.68 -9.55 6.12
N LEU A 74 -11.46 -9.07 6.33
CA LEU A 74 -10.52 -9.68 7.29
C LEU A 74 -10.98 -9.47 8.74
N PHE A 75 -11.49 -8.27 9.04
CA PHE A 75 -12.00 -7.87 10.35
C PHE A 75 -13.23 -8.71 10.75
N ALA A 76 -14.14 -8.97 9.80
CA ALA A 76 -15.39 -9.72 10.00
C ALA A 76 -15.21 -11.25 10.17
N ARG A 77 -14.05 -11.74 10.65
CA ARG A 77 -13.76 -13.18 10.80
C ARG A 77 -13.72 -13.62 12.27
N PRO A 78 -14.86 -13.76 12.96
CA PRO A 78 -14.91 -14.02 14.41
C PRO A 78 -14.34 -15.39 14.82
N ASN A 79 -14.24 -16.33 13.89
CA ASN A 79 -13.73 -17.67 14.14
C ASN A 79 -12.22 -17.80 13.88
N THR A 80 -11.53 -16.71 13.52
CA THR A 80 -10.08 -16.73 13.29
C THR A 80 -9.36 -16.53 14.61
N PRO A 81 -8.29 -17.31 14.92
CA PRO A 81 -7.48 -17.07 16.10
C PRO A 81 -6.93 -15.65 16.13
N GLU A 82 -6.98 -14.98 17.27
CA GLU A 82 -6.59 -13.57 17.48
C GLU A 82 -5.26 -13.20 16.82
N ARG A 83 -4.19 -13.97 17.11
CA ARG A 83 -2.87 -13.74 16.50
C ARG A 83 -2.90 -13.78 14.97
N ARG A 84 -3.63 -14.75 14.39
CA ARG A 84 -3.71 -14.89 12.92
C ARG A 84 -4.53 -13.76 12.31
N TRP A 85 -5.63 -13.40 12.97
CA TRP A 85 -6.48 -12.28 12.59
C TRP A 85 -5.69 -10.97 12.56
N PHE A 86 -4.90 -10.72 13.61
CA PHE A 86 -4.07 -9.50 13.71
C PHE A 86 -2.96 -9.47 12.64
N ILE A 87 -2.22 -10.57 12.45
CA ILE A 87 -1.16 -10.65 11.43
C ILE A 87 -1.70 -10.37 10.02
N ASP A 88 -2.91 -10.83 9.72
CA ASP A 88 -3.54 -10.57 8.42
C ASP A 88 -3.94 -9.10 8.23
N LEU A 89 -4.28 -8.41 9.31
CA LEU A 89 -4.66 -7.00 9.28
C LEU A 89 -3.46 -6.06 9.27
N LEU A 90 -2.39 -6.41 9.99
CA LEU A 90 -1.22 -5.57 10.24
C LEU A 90 -0.67 -4.80 9.02
N PRO A 91 -0.58 -5.38 7.80
CA PRO A 91 -0.07 -4.64 6.64
C PRO A 91 -0.93 -3.45 6.19
N TYR A 92 -2.16 -3.37 6.67
CA TYR A 92 -3.14 -2.35 6.29
C TYR A 92 -3.37 -1.31 7.38
N LEU A 93 -2.75 -1.44 8.55
CA LEU A 93 -3.04 -0.58 9.70
C LEU A 93 -1.96 0.49 9.83
N THR A 94 -2.34 1.64 10.38
CA THR A 94 -1.36 2.55 10.97
C THR A 94 -0.72 1.91 12.19
N GLU A 95 0.47 2.36 12.58
CA GLU A 95 1.14 1.90 13.81
C GLU A 95 0.24 2.10 15.04
N GLU A 96 -0.36 3.29 15.16
CA GLU A 96 -1.28 3.63 16.24
C GLU A 96 -2.49 2.69 16.32
N TYR A 97 -3.11 2.37 15.17
CA TYR A 97 -4.27 1.47 15.17
C TYR A 97 -3.86 0.01 15.38
N ALA A 98 -2.68 -0.39 14.93
CA ALA A 98 -2.13 -1.72 15.21
C ALA A 98 -1.96 -1.96 16.73
N ASP A 99 -1.48 -0.94 17.47
CA ASP A 99 -1.35 -0.99 18.93
C ASP A 99 -2.68 -1.19 19.64
N GLN A 100 -3.79 -0.69 19.08
CA GLN A 100 -5.13 -0.94 19.61
C GLN A 100 -5.66 -2.31 19.17
N ALA A 101 -5.52 -2.64 17.88
CA ALA A 101 -6.09 -3.84 17.29
C ALA A 101 -5.47 -5.12 17.85
N GLN A 102 -4.20 -5.11 18.29
CA GLN A 102 -3.56 -6.27 18.89
C GLN A 102 -4.22 -6.77 20.19
N TYR A 103 -5.07 -5.96 20.83
CA TYR A 103 -5.83 -6.33 22.03
C TYR A 103 -7.30 -6.66 21.72
N THR A 104 -7.69 -6.69 20.45
CA THR A 104 -9.07 -7.01 20.03
C THR A 104 -9.26 -8.51 19.92
N ASP A 105 -10.23 -9.04 20.66
CA ASP A 105 -10.71 -10.41 20.47
C ASP A 105 -11.65 -10.47 19.25
N PRO A 106 -11.29 -11.17 18.15
CA PRO A 106 -12.12 -11.24 16.96
C PRO A 106 -13.49 -11.87 17.23
N ALA A 107 -13.63 -12.74 18.24
CA ALA A 107 -14.91 -13.33 18.59
C ALA A 107 -15.91 -12.31 19.17
N ARG A 108 -15.42 -11.13 19.59
CA ARG A 108 -16.23 -10.03 20.13
C ARG A 108 -16.61 -8.99 19.07
N VAL A 109 -16.13 -9.12 17.83
CA VAL A 109 -16.55 -8.27 16.71
C VAL A 109 -18.04 -8.55 16.43
N PRO A 110 -18.92 -7.54 16.46
CA PRO A 110 -20.36 -7.79 16.50
C PRO A 110 -20.96 -8.14 15.12
N PHE A 111 -20.21 -7.96 14.04
CA PHE A 111 -20.61 -8.36 12.69
C PHE A 111 -19.69 -9.41 12.09
N ASN A 112 -20.25 -10.24 11.22
CA ASN A 112 -19.53 -11.25 10.44
C ASN A 112 -19.89 -11.25 8.95
N LYS A 113 -20.75 -10.31 8.53
CA LYS A 113 -21.16 -10.12 7.14
C LYS A 113 -21.09 -8.64 6.79
N VAL A 114 -20.25 -8.33 5.81
CA VAL A 114 -20.15 -7.01 5.19
C VAL A 114 -21.05 -6.98 3.97
N LYS A 115 -21.93 -5.99 3.87
CA LYS A 115 -22.80 -5.81 2.69
C LYS A 115 -21.99 -5.22 1.54
N ALA A 116 -22.41 -5.52 0.32
CA ALA A 116 -21.80 -4.96 -0.88
C ALA A 116 -22.02 -3.45 -0.99
N ASN A 117 -21.24 -2.81 -1.86
CA ASN A 117 -21.35 -1.41 -2.27
C ASN A 117 -21.10 -0.39 -1.14
N PRO A 118 -19.86 -0.31 -0.62
CA PRO A 118 -19.52 0.76 0.30
C PRO A 118 -19.53 2.12 -0.39
N THR A 119 -19.83 3.14 0.41
CA THR A 119 -19.80 4.55 0.00
C THR A 119 -18.49 5.17 0.47
N THR A 120 -17.86 5.96 -0.38
CA THR A 120 -16.60 6.65 -0.07
C THR A 120 -16.87 8.14 0.10
N SER A 121 -16.23 8.75 1.09
CA SER A 121 -16.26 10.19 1.35
C SER A 121 -14.83 10.67 1.56
N GLN A 122 -14.45 11.73 0.86
CA GLN A 122 -13.12 12.34 0.92
C GLN A 122 -13.31 13.85 0.99
N ASP A 123 -12.54 14.52 1.85
CA ASP A 123 -12.57 15.99 1.97
C ASP A 123 -11.61 16.61 0.95
N GLU A 124 -12.08 17.60 0.21
CA GLU A 124 -11.26 18.34 -0.76
C GLU A 124 -10.11 19.11 -0.11
N HIS A 125 -10.26 19.50 1.17
CA HIS A 125 -9.22 20.19 1.95
C HIS A 125 -8.28 19.21 2.67
N ASN A 126 -8.64 17.93 2.75
CA ASN A 126 -7.81 16.87 3.34
C ASN A 126 -7.85 15.62 2.45
N PRO A 127 -7.22 15.67 1.26
CA PRO A 127 -7.26 14.57 0.30
C PRO A 127 -6.54 13.32 0.83
N GLN A 128 -5.72 13.45 1.86
CA GLN A 128 -4.97 12.38 2.50
C GLN A 128 -5.81 11.57 3.50
N MET A 129 -7.09 11.92 3.68
CA MET A 129 -8.02 11.21 4.54
C MET A 129 -9.26 10.79 3.76
N VAL A 130 -9.60 9.51 3.85
CA VAL A 130 -10.77 8.92 3.20
C VAL A 130 -11.58 8.13 4.22
N ILE A 131 -12.89 8.33 4.23
CA ILE A 131 -13.82 7.54 5.03
C ILE A 131 -14.60 6.62 4.09
N VAL A 132 -14.60 5.32 4.39
CA VAL A 132 -15.36 4.31 3.64
C VAL A 132 -16.42 3.72 4.55
N ARG A 133 -17.69 3.86 4.17
CA ARG A 133 -18.86 3.44 4.93
C ARG A 133 -19.43 2.13 4.39
N PHE A 134 -19.71 1.21 5.29
CA PHE A 134 -20.21 -0.13 5.03
C PHE A 134 -21.52 -0.36 5.75
N GLY A 135 -22.46 -1.02 5.07
CA GLY A 135 -23.55 -1.70 5.77
C GLY A 135 -23.06 -3.06 6.28
N THR A 136 -23.40 -3.45 7.50
CA THR A 136 -23.15 -4.80 8.02
C THR A 136 -24.44 -5.45 8.49
N ASN A 137 -24.36 -6.68 9.02
CA ASN A 137 -25.47 -7.32 9.72
C ASN A 137 -25.69 -6.79 11.15
N ASP A 138 -24.82 -5.90 11.64
CA ASP A 138 -24.90 -5.23 12.94
C ASP A 138 -25.07 -3.69 12.79
N GLY A 139 -25.59 -3.24 11.64
CA GLY A 139 -25.74 -1.81 11.35
C GLY A 139 -24.57 -1.22 10.55
N PRO A 140 -24.51 0.12 10.44
CA PRO A 140 -23.50 0.78 9.64
C PRO A 140 -22.17 0.88 10.39
N TRP A 141 -21.08 0.72 9.65
CA TRP A 141 -19.70 0.80 10.13
C TRP A 141 -18.88 1.65 9.17
N GLN A 142 -17.84 2.30 9.68
CA GLN A 142 -16.93 3.08 8.85
C GLN A 142 -15.47 2.68 9.07
N VAL A 143 -14.69 2.84 8.01
CA VAL A 143 -13.23 2.71 8.02
C VAL A 143 -12.66 4.08 7.71
N VAL A 144 -11.86 4.60 8.64
CA VAL A 144 -11.09 5.84 8.44
C VAL A 144 -9.71 5.45 7.93
N MET A 145 -9.34 5.99 6.79
CA MET A 145 -8.09 5.70 6.12
C MET A 145 -7.28 6.98 5.94
N VAL A 146 -5.96 6.84 6.06
CA VAL A 146 -5.00 7.91 5.88
C VAL A 146 -3.90 7.49 4.92
N GLN A 147 -3.29 8.47 4.25
CA GLN A 147 -2.17 8.29 3.34
C GLN A 147 -1.13 9.37 3.63
N ASP A 148 0.13 8.99 3.83
CA ASP A 148 1.18 9.95 4.24
C ASP A 148 1.51 11.01 3.18
N HIS A 149 1.42 10.65 1.89
CA HIS A 149 1.46 11.55 0.74
C HIS A 149 0.90 10.88 -0.51
N ASP A 150 0.57 11.66 -1.54
CA ASP A 150 0.06 11.14 -2.80
C ASP A 150 0.97 10.04 -3.38
N GLY A 151 0.41 8.86 -3.56
CA GLY A 151 1.11 7.70 -4.11
C GLY A 151 1.61 6.69 -3.07
N GLU A 152 1.43 6.94 -1.78
CA GLU A 152 1.71 5.95 -0.73
C GLU A 152 0.56 4.98 -0.50
N PRO A 153 0.77 3.83 0.15
CA PRO A 153 -0.33 2.95 0.52
C PRO A 153 -1.32 3.65 1.47
N TRP A 154 -2.60 3.36 1.27
CA TRP A 154 -3.65 3.73 2.23
C TRP A 154 -3.59 2.83 3.46
N LEU A 155 -3.49 3.44 4.63
CA LEU A 155 -3.50 2.75 5.92
C LEU A 155 -4.77 3.07 6.69
N VAL A 156 -5.25 2.09 7.45
CA VAL A 156 -6.43 2.20 8.28
C VAL A 156 -6.04 2.80 9.63
N GLN A 157 -6.63 3.94 9.94
CA GLN A 157 -6.48 4.64 11.20
C GLN A 157 -7.57 4.23 12.21
N ALA A 158 -8.77 3.89 11.75
CA ALA A 158 -9.86 3.45 12.62
C ALA A 158 -10.88 2.57 11.89
N ILE A 159 -11.48 1.64 12.64
CA ILE A 159 -12.67 0.88 12.26
C ILE A 159 -13.65 0.97 13.42
N GLU A 160 -14.82 1.56 13.19
CA GLU A 160 -15.77 1.88 14.25
C GLU A 160 -17.22 1.86 13.76
N PRO A 161 -18.21 1.69 14.66
CA PRO A 161 -19.61 1.83 14.31
C PRO A 161 -19.87 3.24 13.77
N ASP A 162 -20.56 3.32 12.64
CA ASP A 162 -20.94 4.59 12.05
C ASP A 162 -22.14 5.14 12.82
N GLN A 163 -21.88 6.08 13.72
CA GLN A 163 -22.93 6.67 14.54
C GLN A 163 -23.87 7.47 13.64
N PRO A 164 -25.18 7.17 13.60
CA PRO A 164 -26.12 8.09 13.00
C PRO A 164 -26.04 9.41 13.76
N VAL A 165 -26.00 10.53 13.04
CA VAL A 165 -26.06 11.86 13.66
C VAL A 165 -27.28 11.88 14.59
N PRO A 166 -27.12 12.11 15.90
CA PRO A 166 -28.25 12.04 16.83
C PRO A 166 -29.30 13.05 16.40
N THR A 167 -30.49 12.55 16.04
CA THR A 167 -31.62 13.40 15.71
C THR A 167 -32.16 13.98 17.00
N PHE A 168 -31.76 15.21 17.32
CA PHE A 168 -32.41 15.97 18.39
C PHE A 168 -33.82 16.30 17.92
N THR A 169 -34.80 15.56 18.43
CA THR A 169 -36.20 15.96 18.30
C THR A 169 -36.41 17.12 19.29
N PRO A 170 -36.87 18.30 18.83
CA PRO A 170 -36.96 19.49 19.66
C PRO A 170 -37.91 19.32 20.85
#